data_AF-A0A929JR53-F1
#
_entry.id   AF-A0A929JR53-F1
#
_cell.length_a   1.000
_cell.length_b   1.000
_cell.length_c   1.000
_cell.angle_alpha   90.00
_cell.angle_beta   90.00
_cell.angle_gamma   90.00
#
_symmetry.space_group_name_H-M   'P 1'
#
loop_
_entity.id
_entity.type
_entity.pdbx_description
1 polymer ?
#
loop_
_entity_poly.entity_id
_entity_poly.type
_entity_poly.pdbx_seq_one_letter_code
_entity_poly.pdbx_strand_id
1 'polypeptide(L)'
;MRYAIITNPVSGKMGIDQKRAALAEAAYILNAQIHGLDITTVGEFGQCARELATSCDVLIAAGGDGTFSDIINYVDTAETPIAYLPLGTGNAMRHALQYKGSLADIAIRIRDGQIHEYDLLECDGKKRAFMASVGMEATTIRLRDQCVARGG
;
A
#
# COMPACT_ATOMS: atom_id res chain seq x y z
N MET A 1 -0.20 -18.67 -7.88
CA MET A 1 0.69 -17.54 -7.52
C MET A 1 0.84 -17.52 -6.02
N ARG A 2 2.01 -17.12 -5.53
CA ARG A 2 2.33 -16.89 -4.12
C ARG A 2 2.15 -15.41 -3.83
N TYR A 3 1.34 -15.09 -2.82
CA TYR A 3 1.06 -13.73 -2.41
C TYR A 3 1.67 -13.45 -1.04
N ALA A 4 2.19 -12.24 -0.84
CA ALA A 4 2.57 -11.74 0.48
C ALA A 4 1.83 -10.42 0.74
N ILE A 5 1.21 -10.27 1.91
CA ILE A 5 0.58 -9.01 2.32
C ILE A 5 1.53 -8.29 3.26
N ILE A 6 1.86 -7.04 2.97
CA ILE A 6 2.67 -6.20 3.85
C ILE A 6 1.88 -4.95 4.27
N THR A 7 1.90 -4.62 5.56
CA THR A 7 1.23 -3.42 6.10
C THR A 7 2.14 -2.66 7.03
N ASN A 8 2.11 -1.32 6.97
CA ASN A 8 2.86 -0.46 7.89
C ASN A 8 1.98 -0.15 9.11
N PRO A 9 2.31 -0.64 10.33
CA PRO A 9 1.47 -0.49 11.51
C PRO A 9 1.44 0.96 12.01
N VAL A 10 2.46 1.77 11.69
CA VAL A 10 2.56 3.19 12.05
C VAL A 10 1.73 4.09 11.12
N SER A 11 1.33 3.59 9.95
CA SER A 11 0.53 4.36 8.98
C SER A 11 -0.98 4.26 9.22
N GLY A 12 -1.70 5.37 9.04
CA GLY A 12 -3.16 5.43 9.21
C GLY A 12 -3.61 5.42 10.68
N LYS A 13 -4.93 5.35 10.90
CA LYS A 13 -5.54 5.44 12.24
C LYS A 13 -5.81 4.08 12.90
N MET A 14 -5.66 2.98 12.16
CA MET A 14 -5.97 1.64 12.65
C MET A 14 -4.81 1.07 13.47
N GLY A 15 -5.12 0.54 14.65
CA GLY A 15 -4.16 -0.22 15.46
C GLY A 15 -3.82 -1.58 14.83
N ILE A 16 -2.82 -2.26 15.40
CA ILE A 16 -2.32 -3.56 14.92
C ILE A 16 -3.44 -4.61 14.84
N ASP A 17 -4.21 -4.79 15.90
CA ASP A 17 -5.29 -5.79 15.95
C ASP A 17 -6.41 -5.48 14.96
N GLN A 18 -6.73 -4.19 14.78
CA GLN A 18 -7.72 -3.74 13.80
C GLN A 18 -7.25 -4.04 12.38
N LYS A 19 -5.97 -3.80 12.06
CA LYS A 19 -5.38 -4.13 10.75
C LYS A 19 -5.39 -5.63 10.52
N ARG A 20 -4.97 -6.43 11.51
CA ARG A 20 -4.97 -7.89 11.44
C ARG A 20 -6.39 -8.42 11.18
N ALA A 21 -7.37 -7.95 11.94
CA ALA A 21 -8.77 -8.35 11.77
C ALA A 21 -9.32 -7.95 10.40
N ALA A 22 -9.06 -6.71 9.95
CA ALA A 22 -9.54 -6.22 8.66
C ALA A 22 -8.94 -6.98 7.47
N LEU A 23 -7.68 -7.42 7.58
CA LEU A 23 -6.98 -8.16 6.53
C LEU A 23 -7.22 -9.67 6.57
N ALA A 24 -7.79 -10.22 7.64
CA ALA A 24 -7.86 -11.66 7.85
C ALA A 24 -8.58 -12.40 6.71
N GLU A 25 -9.72 -11.89 6.26
CA GLU A 25 -10.49 -12.50 5.17
C GLU A 25 -9.76 -12.40 3.82
N ALA A 26 -9.16 -11.25 3.52
CA ALA A 26 -8.35 -11.07 2.31
C ALA A 26 -7.13 -12.01 2.29
N ALA A 27 -6.44 -12.13 3.42
CA ALA A 27 -5.30 -13.03 3.59
C ALA A 27 -5.71 -14.50 3.38
N TYR A 28 -6.87 -14.90 3.89
CA TYR A 28 -7.43 -16.23 3.66
C TYR A 28 -7.73 -16.48 2.17
N ILE A 29 -8.41 -15.56 1.50
CA ILE A 29 -8.77 -15.67 0.07
C ILE A 29 -7.54 -15.82 -0.83
N LEU A 30 -6.48 -15.09 -0.50
CA LEU A 30 -5.22 -15.07 -1.24
C LEU A 30 -4.24 -16.16 -0.80
N ASN A 31 -4.56 -16.92 0.24
CA ASN A 31 -3.62 -17.85 0.89
C ASN A 31 -2.27 -17.17 1.20
N ALA A 32 -2.33 -15.97 1.78
CA ALA A 32 -1.19 -15.09 2.00
C ALA A 32 -0.94 -14.87 3.50
N GLN A 33 0.33 -14.71 3.89
CA GLN A 33 0.69 -14.23 5.22
C GLN A 33 0.66 -12.70 5.28
N ILE A 34 0.36 -12.16 6.47
CA ILE A 34 0.39 -10.72 6.77
C ILE A 34 1.69 -10.41 7.50
N HIS A 35 2.49 -9.53 6.91
CA HIS A 35 3.79 -9.09 7.41
C HIS A 35 3.76 -7.61 7.83
N GLY A 36 4.74 -7.24 8.65
CA GLY A 36 5.02 -5.86 9.02
C GLY A 36 4.26 -5.34 10.23
N LEU A 37 3.36 -6.12 10.83
CA LEU A 37 2.54 -5.68 11.98
C LEU A 37 3.34 -5.31 13.23
N ASP A 38 4.57 -5.80 13.34
CA ASP A 38 5.55 -5.59 14.41
C ASP A 38 6.62 -4.53 14.06
N ILE A 39 6.64 -4.04 12.83
CA ILE A 39 7.65 -3.08 12.36
C ILE A 39 7.40 -1.70 12.95
N THR A 40 8.44 -1.06 13.49
CA THR A 40 8.29 0.25 14.14
C THR A 40 9.00 1.38 13.39
N THR A 41 9.86 1.04 12.43
CA THR A 41 10.64 2.02 11.67
C THR A 41 10.40 1.91 10.15
N VAL A 42 10.62 3.03 9.46
CA VAL A 42 10.55 3.10 7.99
C VAL A 42 11.63 2.23 7.33
N GLY A 43 12.81 2.14 7.94
CA GLY A 43 13.92 1.33 7.43
C GLY A 43 13.63 -0.17 7.44
N GLU A 44 13.12 -0.69 8.56
CA GLU A 44 12.67 -2.07 8.70
C GLU A 44 11.55 -2.40 7.72
N PHE A 45 10.59 -1.47 7.52
CA PHE A 45 9.50 -1.65 6.58
C PHE A 45 10.00 -1.84 5.15
N GLY A 46 10.95 -1.00 4.72
CA GLY A 46 11.57 -1.13 3.40
C GLY A 46 12.42 -2.38 3.25
N GLN A 47 13.10 -2.82 4.30
CA GLN A 47 13.83 -4.10 4.28
C GLN A 47 12.88 -5.29 4.13
N CYS A 48 11.82 -5.35 4.94
CA CYS A 48 10.81 -6.40 4.85
C CYS A 48 10.15 -6.44 3.46
N ALA A 49 9.82 -5.28 2.88
CA ALA A 49 9.28 -5.19 1.53
C ALA A 49 10.22 -5.82 0.48
N ARG A 50 11.52 -5.52 0.54
CA ARG A 50 12.52 -6.09 -0.37
C ARG A 50 12.66 -7.60 -0.21
N GLU A 51 12.71 -8.09 1.02
CA GLU A 51 12.83 -9.53 1.30
C GLU A 51 11.59 -10.30 0.78
N LEU A 52 10.39 -9.77 1.02
CA LEU A 52 9.16 -10.38 0.52
C LEU A 52 9.08 -10.36 -1.00
N ALA A 53 9.54 -9.29 -1.65
CA ALA A 53 9.56 -9.21 -3.12
C ALA A 53 10.37 -10.35 -3.76
N THR A 54 11.42 -10.85 -3.10
CA THR A 54 12.22 -11.99 -3.61
C THR A 54 11.53 -13.36 -3.43
N SER A 55 10.47 -13.45 -2.63
CA SER A 55 9.87 -14.72 -2.18
C SER A 55 8.39 -14.89 -2.53
N CYS A 56 7.76 -13.87 -3.12
CA CYS A 56 6.39 -13.92 -3.62
C CYS A 56 6.33 -13.63 -5.13
N ASP A 57 5.22 -14.01 -5.76
CA ASP A 57 4.97 -13.67 -7.16
C ASP A 57 4.21 -12.34 -7.28
N VAL A 58 3.50 -11.92 -6.22
CA VAL A 58 2.81 -10.63 -6.10
C VAL A 58 2.91 -10.13 -4.68
N LEU A 59 3.45 -8.92 -4.51
CA LEU A 59 3.49 -8.23 -3.21
C LEU A 59 2.28 -7.32 -3.05
N ILE A 60 1.53 -7.50 -1.98
CA ILE A 60 0.29 -6.77 -1.72
C ILE A 60 0.54 -5.71 -0.65
N ALA A 61 0.51 -4.45 -1.05
CA ALA A 61 0.57 -3.31 -0.14
C ALA A 61 -0.79 -3.10 0.52
N ALA A 62 -0.88 -3.33 1.83
CA ALA A 62 -2.09 -3.13 2.62
C ALA A 62 -1.96 -1.87 3.49
N GLY A 63 -2.75 -0.83 3.18
CA GLY A 63 -2.60 0.47 3.84
C GLY A 63 -3.32 1.60 3.11
N GLY A 64 -2.91 2.83 3.40
CA GLY A 64 -3.28 4.00 2.61
C GLY A 64 -2.38 4.20 1.39
N ASP A 65 -2.62 5.28 0.65
CA ASP A 65 -1.81 5.65 -0.53
C ASP A 65 -0.33 5.84 -0.18
N GLY A 66 -0.02 6.30 1.04
CA GLY A 66 1.36 6.43 1.53
C GLY A 66 2.08 5.09 1.64
N THR A 67 1.42 4.05 2.17
CA THR A 67 1.99 2.69 2.24
C THR A 67 2.23 2.14 0.84
N PHE A 68 1.32 2.35 -0.09
CA PHE A 68 1.52 1.96 -1.48
C PHE A 68 2.70 2.72 -2.11
N SER A 69 2.78 4.03 -1.89
CA SER A 69 3.88 4.88 -2.35
C SER A 69 5.23 4.45 -1.77
N ASP A 70 5.28 4.02 -0.53
CA ASP A 70 6.51 3.51 0.10
C ASP A 70 6.97 2.23 -0.62
N ILE A 71 6.06 1.26 -0.81
CA ILE A 71 6.37 -0.02 -1.45
C ILE A 71 6.93 0.17 -2.86
N ILE A 72 6.30 0.97 -3.72
CA ILE A 72 6.79 1.20 -5.10
C ILE A 72 8.19 1.86 -5.13
N ASN A 73 8.62 2.51 -4.04
CA ASN A 73 9.95 3.10 -3.93
C ASN A 73 10.97 2.15 -3.28
N TYR A 74 10.53 1.07 -2.63
CA TYR A 74 11.42 0.10 -1.98
C TYR A 74 11.72 -1.14 -2.80
N VAL A 75 10.83 -1.49 -3.74
CA VAL A 75 10.95 -2.71 -4.55
C VAL A 75 11.07 -2.35 -6.03
N ASP A 76 11.67 -3.26 -6.79
CA ASP A 76 11.67 -3.15 -8.25
C ASP A 76 10.33 -3.65 -8.81
N THR A 77 9.47 -2.71 -9.20
CA THR A 77 8.14 -3.02 -9.73
C THR A 77 8.18 -3.60 -11.14
N ALA A 78 9.33 -3.60 -11.82
CA ALA A 78 9.50 -4.30 -13.09
C ALA A 78 9.69 -5.82 -12.88
N GLU A 79 10.25 -6.22 -11.73
CA GLU A 79 10.47 -7.63 -11.40
C GLU A 79 9.33 -8.20 -10.54
N THR A 80 8.77 -7.39 -9.64
CA THR A 80 7.73 -7.84 -8.70
C THR A 80 6.43 -7.05 -8.89
N PRO A 81 5.37 -7.68 -9.41
CA PRO A 81 4.03 -7.08 -9.47
C PRO A 81 3.51 -6.66 -8.10
N ILE A 82 2.92 -5.48 -8.03
CA ILE A 82 2.34 -4.92 -6.80
C ILE A 82 0.83 -4.84 -6.91
N ALA A 83 0.15 -5.34 -5.88
CA ALA A 83 -1.29 -5.16 -5.70
C ALA A 83 -1.58 -4.32 -4.46
N TYR A 84 -2.81 -3.80 -4.36
CA TYR A 84 -3.17 -2.83 -3.31
C TYR A 84 -4.43 -3.28 -2.53
N LEU A 85 -4.34 -3.26 -1.20
CA LEU A 85 -5.48 -3.44 -0.30
C LEU A 85 -5.72 -2.15 0.50
N PRO A 86 -6.76 -1.36 0.15
CA PRO A 86 -6.99 -0.06 0.75
C PRO A 86 -7.51 -0.15 2.19
N LEU A 87 -6.63 0.07 3.17
CA LEU A 87 -6.99 0.18 4.59
C LEU A 87 -7.21 1.66 4.94
N GLY A 88 -8.46 2.12 4.87
CA GLY A 88 -8.84 3.50 5.21
C GLY A 88 -10.00 4.03 4.36
N THR A 89 -10.44 5.25 4.65
CA THR A 89 -11.63 5.86 4.05
C THR A 89 -11.34 6.82 2.88
N GLY A 90 -10.09 7.25 2.68
CA GLY A 90 -9.73 8.31 1.72
C GLY A 90 -8.59 7.92 0.77
N ASN A 91 -8.60 6.68 0.27
CA ASN A 91 -7.52 6.15 -0.56
C ASN A 91 -7.77 6.49 -2.04
N ALA A 92 -7.03 7.46 -2.59
CA ALA A 92 -7.14 7.88 -3.99
C ALA A 92 -6.86 6.72 -4.96
N MET A 93 -5.90 5.85 -4.62
CA MET A 93 -5.56 4.67 -5.43
C MET A 93 -6.73 3.69 -5.57
N ARG A 94 -7.61 3.60 -4.57
CA ARG A 94 -8.82 2.76 -4.65
C ARG A 94 -9.72 3.21 -5.79
N HIS A 95 -9.89 4.52 -5.96
CA HIS A 95 -10.70 5.10 -7.02
C HIS A 95 -10.01 4.98 -8.38
N ALA A 96 -8.70 5.22 -8.44
CA ALA A 96 -7.88 5.07 -9.64
C ALA A 96 -7.95 3.65 -10.21
N LEU A 97 -7.82 2.63 -9.35
CA LEU A 97 -7.89 1.21 -9.71
C LEU A 97 -9.34 0.71 -9.88
N GLN A 98 -10.33 1.59 -9.70
CA GLN A 98 -11.76 1.29 -9.79
C GLN A 98 -12.16 0.12 -8.87
N TYR A 99 -11.56 0.04 -7.69
CA TYR A 99 -11.89 -0.98 -6.70
C TYR A 99 -13.23 -0.67 -6.03
N LYS A 100 -14.12 -1.66 -6.07
CA LYS A 100 -15.46 -1.64 -5.47
C LYS A 100 -15.57 -2.75 -4.43
N GLY A 101 -16.49 -2.59 -3.49
CA GLY A 101 -16.76 -3.60 -2.46
C GLY A 101 -15.82 -3.56 -1.26
N SER A 102 -15.80 -4.68 -0.55
CA SER A 102 -14.99 -4.96 0.63
C SER A 102 -13.53 -5.30 0.28
N LEU A 103 -12.68 -5.46 1.30
CA LEU A 103 -11.32 -5.98 1.11
C LEU A 103 -11.33 -7.41 0.55
N ALA A 104 -12.33 -8.21 0.89
CA ALA A 104 -12.52 -9.55 0.36
C ALA A 104 -12.83 -9.53 -1.14
N ASP A 105 -13.71 -8.63 -1.59
CA ASP A 105 -14.02 -8.45 -3.02
C ASP A 105 -12.77 -8.05 -3.81
N ILE A 106 -11.95 -7.15 -3.25
CA ILE A 106 -10.70 -6.72 -3.87
C ILE A 106 -9.69 -7.88 -3.89
N ALA A 107 -9.60 -8.68 -2.82
CA ALA A 107 -8.73 -9.84 -2.77
C ALA A 107 -9.10 -10.90 -3.84
N ILE A 108 -10.39 -11.16 -4.04
CA ILE A 108 -10.88 -12.02 -5.13
C ILE A 108 -10.44 -11.45 -6.48
N ARG A 109 -10.61 -10.15 -6.69
CA ARG A 109 -10.18 -9.48 -7.93
C ARG A 109 -8.66 -9.54 -8.15
N ILE A 110 -7.86 -9.47 -7.10
CA ILE A 110 -6.39 -9.65 -7.19
C ILE A 110 -6.05 -11.09 -7.56
N ARG A 111 -6.71 -12.08 -6.94
CA ARG A 111 -6.49 -13.50 -7.21
C ARG A 111 -6.85 -13.88 -8.64
N ASP A 112 -7.98 -13.41 -9.13
CA ASP A 112 -8.55 -13.77 -10.43
C ASP A 112 -8.13 -12.79 -11.55
N GLY A 113 -7.41 -11.72 -11.19
CA GLY A 113 -6.99 -10.66 -12.08
C GLY A 113 -5.74 -10.97 -12.90
N GLN A 114 -5.47 -10.11 -13.87
CA GLN A 114 -4.24 -10.14 -14.67
C GLN A 114 -3.30 -9.02 -14.24
N ILE A 115 -2.00 -9.24 -14.40
CA ILE A 115 -0.97 -8.22 -14.20
C ILE A 115 -1.08 -7.23 -15.37
N HIS A 116 -1.09 -5.93 -15.04
CA HIS A 116 -1.08 -4.85 -16.02
C HIS A 116 0.10 -3.94 -15.72
N GLU A 117 0.77 -3.49 -16.78
CA GLU A 117 1.83 -2.50 -16.67
C GLU A 117 1.23 -1.10 -16.57
N TYR A 118 1.80 -0.29 -15.68
CA TYR A 118 1.44 1.11 -15.50
C TYR A 118 2.70 1.95 -15.44
N ASP A 119 2.66 3.11 -16.09
CA ASP A 119 3.74 4.10 -15.99
C ASP A 119 3.80 4.70 -14.59
N LEU A 120 5.01 4.83 -14.05
CA LEU A 120 5.28 5.55 -12.82
C LEU A 120 5.87 6.92 -13.14
N LEU A 121 5.44 7.93 -12.40
CA LEU A 121 6.03 9.27 -12.47
C LEU A 121 7.25 9.31 -11.54
N GLU A 122 8.39 9.77 -12.02
CA GLU A 122 9.54 10.06 -11.18
C GLU A 122 9.63 11.57 -10.92
N CYS A 123 9.65 11.96 -9.64
CA CYS A 123 9.81 13.35 -9.21
C CYS A 123 10.81 13.40 -8.05
N ASP A 124 11.87 14.19 -8.20
CA ASP A 124 12.95 14.34 -7.21
C ASP A 124 13.52 13.00 -6.72
N GLY A 125 13.75 12.07 -7.65
CA GLY A 125 14.29 10.73 -7.37
C GLY A 125 13.34 9.80 -6.62
N LYS A 126 12.04 10.13 -6.55
CA LYS A 126 11.02 9.25 -5.97
C LYS A 126 9.89 8.97 -6.96
N LYS A 127 9.49 7.70 -7.03
CA LYS A 127 8.37 7.23 -7.86
C LYS A 127 7.02 7.61 -7.26
N ARG A 128 6.03 7.87 -8.11
CA ARG A 128 4.63 8.17 -7.79
C ARG A 128 3.72 7.42 -8.77
N ALA A 129 2.67 6.80 -8.26
CA ALA A 129 1.79 5.97 -9.07
C ALA A 129 0.52 6.67 -9.60
N PHE A 130 0.18 7.86 -9.08
CA PHE A 130 -1.10 8.48 -9.44
C PHE A 130 -1.02 9.99 -9.66
N MET A 131 -0.46 10.75 -8.72
CA MET A 131 -0.54 12.21 -8.80
C MET A 131 0.74 12.88 -8.29
N ALA A 132 1.16 13.90 -9.03
CA ALA A 132 2.08 14.93 -8.60
C ALA A 132 1.41 16.30 -8.84
N SER A 133 1.36 17.16 -7.82
CA SER A 133 0.71 18.47 -7.89
C SER A 133 1.67 19.58 -7.46
N VAL A 134 1.59 20.75 -8.09
CA VAL A 134 2.30 21.98 -7.70
C VAL A 134 1.31 23.12 -7.47
N GLY A 135 1.62 24.07 -6.59
CA GLY A 135 0.77 25.23 -6.32
C GLY A 135 -0.15 25.07 -5.10
N MET A 136 -1.41 25.54 -5.19
CA MET A 136 -2.31 25.61 -4.03
C MET A 136 -2.65 24.24 -3.45
N GLU A 137 -2.82 23.20 -4.28
CA GLU A 137 -3.12 21.85 -3.83
C GLU A 137 -1.96 21.22 -3.03
N ALA A 138 -0.72 21.42 -3.49
CA ALA A 138 0.48 21.03 -2.74
C ALA A 138 0.59 21.78 -1.40
N THR A 139 0.15 23.03 -1.36
CA THR A 139 0.13 23.84 -0.14
C THR A 139 -0.92 23.31 0.85
N THR A 140 -2.11 22.94 0.38
CA THR A 140 -3.17 22.35 1.20
C THR A 140 -2.76 21.00 1.78
N ILE A 141 -2.13 20.13 0.98
CA ILE A 141 -1.61 18.84 1.45
C ILE A 141 -0.53 19.07 2.53
N ARG A 142 0.43 19.97 2.27
CA ARG A 142 1.48 20.31 3.25
C ARG A 142 0.90 20.86 4.55
N LEU A 143 -0.10 21.73 4.47
CA LEU A 143 -0.78 22.28 5.65
C LEU A 143 -1.54 21.21 6.41
N ARG A 144 -2.21 20.28 5.72
CA ARG A 144 -2.85 19.11 6.33
C ARG A 144 -1.83 18.27 7.08
N ASP A 145 -0.69 17.93 6.46
CA ASP A 145 0.35 17.10 7.08
C ASP A 145 0.95 17.78 8.31
N GLN A 146 1.14 19.11 8.26
CA GLN A 146 1.58 19.91 9.40
C GLN A 146 0.55 19.95 10.54
N CYS A 147 -0.75 20.02 10.23
CA CYS A 147 -1.81 19.93 11.23
C CYS A 147 -1.89 18.55 11.87
N VAL A 148 -1.75 17.47 11.07
CA VAL A 148 -1.72 16.09 11.59
C VAL A 148 -0.50 15.85 12.48
N ALA A 149 0.66 16.43 12.14
CA ALA A 149 1.88 16.32 12.94
C ALA A 149 1.85 17.12 14.25
N ARG A 150 0.94 18.09 14.39
CA ARG A 150 0.84 18.96 15.59
C ARG A 150 -0.17 18.49 16.64
N GLY A 151 -0.84 17.36 16.42
CA GLY A 151 -1.82 16.81 17.35
C GLY A 151 -3.16 17.54 17.25
N GLY A 152 -4.23 16.77 17.02
CA GLY A 152 -5.61 17.23 17.12
C GLY A 152 -6.08 17.34 18.56
#